data_AF-A0A8H2K8H3-F1
#
_entry.id   AF-A0A8H2K8H3-F1
#
_cell.length_a   1.000
_cell.length_b   1.000
_cell.length_c   1.000
_cell.angle_alpha   90.00
_cell.angle_beta   90.00
_cell.angle_gamma   90.00
#
_symmetry.space_group_name_H-M   'P 1'
#
loop_
_entity.id
_entity.type
_entity.pdbx_description
1 polymer ?
#
loop_
_entity_poly.entity_id
_entity_poly.type
_entity_poly.pdbx_seq_one_letter_code
_entity_poly.pdbx_strand_id
1 'polypeptide(L)'
;MVDELVPDEKLGPRHPYLVALALIIFLESAVLVAALGYLIFELGSGEPQSYPSAIALTVLTAIAAIWVALIGINVLRRQPWIRGAAVVWQVLQISVAIGSFQGVFSRPDIGWLLLIPAIAVLALLFTKPVLLQTARSEGM
;
A
#
# COMPACT_ATOMS: atom_id res chain seq x y z
N MET A 1 -38.45 21.62 -13.40
CA MET A 1 -37.33 22.58 -13.37
C MET A 1 -36.77 22.57 -11.95
N VAL A 2 -36.14 21.44 -11.59
CA VAL A 2 -35.46 21.25 -10.30
C VAL A 2 -34.00 21.05 -10.65
N ASP A 3 -33.41 22.10 -11.20
CA ASP A 3 -31.95 22.25 -11.32
C ASP A 3 -31.53 23.12 -10.14
N GLU A 4 -31.81 22.64 -8.93
CA GLU A 4 -31.10 23.13 -7.76
C GLU A 4 -29.71 22.54 -7.88
N LEU A 5 -28.84 23.33 -8.52
CA LEU A 5 -27.41 23.16 -8.59
C LEU A 5 -26.91 22.94 -7.17
N VAL A 6 -26.85 21.67 -6.73
CA VAL A 6 -25.91 21.24 -5.70
C VAL A 6 -24.59 21.80 -6.20
N PRO A 7 -24.02 22.82 -5.54
CA PRO A 7 -22.76 23.37 -5.96
C PRO A 7 -21.83 22.17 -6.00
N ASP A 8 -21.26 21.88 -7.16
CA ASP A 8 -20.24 20.86 -7.31
C ASP A 8 -19.18 21.24 -6.30
N GLU A 9 -19.22 20.59 -5.13
CA GLU A 9 -18.45 21.00 -3.96
C GLU A 9 -17.04 20.63 -4.32
N LYS A 10 -16.37 21.57 -5.02
CA LYS A 10 -15.05 21.37 -5.58
C LYS A 10 -14.15 21.11 -4.39
N LEU A 11 -13.94 19.83 -4.15
CA LEU A 11 -13.07 19.27 -3.13
C LEU A 11 -11.82 20.14 -3.11
N GLY A 12 -11.66 20.93 -2.04
CA GLY A 12 -10.59 21.92 -1.93
C GLY A 12 -9.21 21.29 -2.15
N PRO A 13 -8.15 22.10 -2.34
CA PRO A 13 -6.81 21.61 -2.67
C PRO A 13 -6.38 20.39 -1.83
N ARG A 14 -5.71 19.42 -2.48
CA ARG A 14 -5.21 18.22 -1.77
C ARG A 14 -4.24 18.64 -0.68
N HIS A 15 -4.47 18.18 0.54
CA HIS A 15 -3.56 18.48 1.64
C HIS A 15 -2.21 17.78 1.39
N PRO A 16 -1.05 18.41 1.69
CA PRO A 16 0.26 17.81 1.45
C PRO A 16 0.42 16.42 2.07
N TYR A 17 -0.22 16.15 3.22
CA TYR A 17 -0.20 14.83 3.86
C TYR A 17 -0.90 13.73 3.06
N LEU A 18 -1.95 14.05 2.30
CA LEU A 18 -2.59 13.08 1.41
C LEU A 18 -1.67 12.75 0.23
N VAL A 19 -0.96 13.75 -0.30
CA VAL A 19 0.03 13.55 -1.37
C VAL A 19 1.22 12.72 -0.85
N ALA A 20 1.73 13.04 0.35
CA ALA A 20 2.80 12.26 0.99
C ALA A 20 2.39 10.81 1.22
N LEU A 21 1.17 10.58 1.73
CA LEU A 21 0.60 9.23 1.89
C LEU A 21 0.57 8.47 0.56
N ALA A 22 0.05 9.10 -0.51
CA ALA A 22 0.00 8.49 -1.83
C ALA A 22 1.41 8.16 -2.35
N LEU A 23 2.36 9.09 -2.20
CA LEU A 23 3.75 8.89 -2.61
C LEU A 23 4.39 7.70 -1.91
N ILE A 24 4.20 7.56 -0.59
CA ILE A 24 4.75 6.43 0.16
C ILE A 24 4.13 5.11 -0.32
N ILE A 25 2.82 5.06 -0.52
CA ILE A 25 2.14 3.85 -1.03
C ILE A 25 2.59 3.51 -2.46
N PHE A 26 2.82 4.51 -3.32
CA PHE A 26 3.39 4.26 -4.65
C PHE A 26 4.82 3.75 -4.58
N LEU A 27 5.63 4.23 -3.63
CA LEU A 27 6.97 3.68 -3.40
C LEU A 27 6.92 2.22 -2.94
N GLU A 28 6.01 1.87 -2.01
CA GLU A 28 5.78 0.48 -1.59
C GLU A 28 5.38 -0.39 -2.78
N SER A 29 4.46 0.09 -3.62
CA SER A 29 4.06 -0.60 -4.84
C SER A 29 5.24 -0.80 -5.80
N ALA A 30 6.07 0.22 -6.00
CA ALA A 30 7.26 0.13 -6.85
C ALA A 30 8.26 -0.91 -6.34
N VAL A 31 8.46 -1.00 -5.02
CA VAL A 31 9.28 -2.04 -4.38
C VAL A 31 8.70 -3.42 -4.64
N LEU A 32 7.39 -3.61 -4.52
CA LEU A 32 6.75 -4.89 -4.84
C LEU A 32 6.88 -5.27 -6.32
N VAL A 33 6.79 -4.30 -7.24
CA VAL A 33 7.00 -4.54 -8.67
C VAL A 33 8.46 -4.94 -8.95
N ALA A 34 9.43 -4.28 -8.30
CA ALA A 34 10.83 -4.67 -8.41
C ALA A 34 11.07 -6.08 -7.86
N ALA A 35 10.50 -6.41 -6.70
CA ALA A 35 10.55 -7.75 -6.12
C ALA A 35 9.89 -8.80 -7.02
N LEU A 36 8.77 -8.47 -7.66
CA LEU A 36 8.13 -9.34 -8.64
C LEU A 36 9.04 -9.62 -9.83
N GLY A 37 9.66 -8.58 -10.39
CA GLY A 37 10.62 -8.73 -11.49
C GLY A 37 11.81 -9.61 -11.11
N TYR A 38 12.32 -9.44 -9.88
CA TYR A 38 13.37 -10.29 -9.33
C TYR A 38 12.92 -11.76 -9.19
N LEU A 39 11.72 -12.02 -8.64
CA LEU A 39 11.18 -13.38 -8.50
C LEU A 39 10.97 -14.05 -9.86
N ILE A 40 10.44 -13.33 -10.86
CA ILE A 40 10.28 -13.84 -12.23
C ILE A 40 11.63 -14.21 -12.84
N PHE A 41 12.65 -13.36 -12.64
CA PHE A 41 14.01 -13.65 -13.08
C PHE A 41 14.54 -14.92 -12.42
N GLU A 42 14.41 -15.05 -11.10
CA GLU A 42 14.89 -16.20 -10.33
C GLU A 42 14.17 -17.52 -10.70
N LEU A 43 12.88 -17.47 -11.07
CA LEU A 43 12.16 -18.63 -11.61
C LEU A 43 12.72 -19.12 -12.95
N GLY A 44 13.27 -18.22 -13.76
CA GLY A 44 13.80 -18.53 -15.08
C GLY A 44 15.30 -18.85 -15.09
N SER A 45 16.07 -18.30 -14.14
CA SER A 45 17.53 -18.41 -14.12
C SER A 45 18.11 -19.21 -12.95
N GLY A 46 17.34 -19.43 -11.88
CA GLY A 46 17.78 -20.14 -10.68
C GLY A 46 17.24 -21.57 -10.61
N GLU A 47 17.81 -22.38 -9.70
CA GLU A 47 17.20 -23.64 -9.25
C GLU A 47 16.48 -23.38 -7.91
N PRO A 48 15.15 -23.22 -7.89
CA PRO A 48 14.42 -23.04 -6.65
C PRO A 48 14.50 -24.32 -5.82
N GLN A 49 14.64 -24.17 -4.50
CA GLN A 49 14.52 -25.30 -3.57
C GLN A 49 13.14 -25.99 -3.68
N SER A 50 12.12 -25.24 -4.08
CA SER A 50 10.75 -25.71 -4.30
C SER A 50 10.06 -24.82 -5.34
N TYR A 51 9.77 -25.38 -6.51
CA TYR A 51 8.99 -24.69 -7.56
C TYR A 51 7.59 -24.27 -7.08
N PRO A 52 6.81 -25.10 -6.36
CA PRO A 52 5.50 -24.69 -5.86
C PRO A 52 5.57 -23.43 -4.98
N SER A 53 6.53 -23.39 -4.04
CA SER A 53 6.69 -22.24 -3.14
C SER A 53 7.13 -20.99 -3.90
N ALA A 54 8.04 -21.13 -4.87
CA ALA A 54 8.53 -20.02 -5.67
C ALA A 54 7.42 -19.41 -6.54
N ILE A 55 6.59 -20.25 -7.19
CA ILE A 55 5.43 -19.81 -7.97
C ILE A 55 4.40 -19.14 -7.05
N ALA A 56 4.10 -19.73 -5.89
CA ALA A 56 3.13 -19.18 -4.94
C ALA A 56 3.54 -17.78 -4.45
N LEU A 57 4.81 -17.60 -4.08
CA LEU A 57 5.36 -16.30 -3.69
C LEU A 57 5.29 -15.29 -4.85
N THR A 58 5.66 -15.69 -6.06
CA THR A 58 5.62 -14.83 -7.25
C THR A 58 4.21 -14.32 -7.52
N VAL A 59 3.21 -15.21 -7.51
CA VAL A 59 1.80 -14.85 -7.72
C VAL A 59 1.28 -13.95 -6.59
N LEU A 60 1.59 -14.28 -5.34
CA LEU A 60 1.19 -13.48 -4.19
C LEU A 60 1.77 -12.06 -4.26
N THR A 61 3.06 -11.93 -4.61
CA THR A 61 3.72 -10.63 -4.80
C THR A 61 3.09 -9.86 -5.95
N ALA A 62 2.71 -10.51 -7.05
CA ALA A 62 2.01 -9.85 -8.16
C ALA A 62 0.65 -9.29 -7.74
N ILE A 63 -0.14 -10.08 -7.00
CA ILE A 63 -1.44 -9.64 -6.46
C ILE A 63 -1.24 -8.46 -5.51
N ALA A 64 -0.26 -8.54 -4.61
CA ALA A 64 0.07 -7.45 -3.69
C ALA A 64 0.47 -6.18 -4.44
N ALA A 65 1.35 -6.28 -5.44
CA ALA A 65 1.82 -5.13 -6.23
C ALA A 65 0.65 -4.39 -6.89
N ILE A 66 -0.27 -5.13 -7.52
CA ILE A 66 -1.48 -4.58 -8.15
C ILE A 66 -2.38 -3.94 -7.10
N TRP A 67 -2.63 -4.64 -5.99
CA TRP A 67 -3.53 -4.15 -4.95
C TRP A 67 -3.03 -2.86 -4.31
N VAL A 68 -1.73 -2.77 -3.98
CA VAL A 68 -1.12 -1.56 -3.40
C VAL A 68 -1.10 -0.41 -4.41
N ALA A 69 -0.86 -0.68 -5.70
CA ALA A 69 -0.99 0.34 -6.74
C ALA A 69 -2.42 0.91 -6.80
N LEU A 70 -3.44 0.05 -6.72
CA LEU A 70 -4.84 0.47 -6.69
C LEU A 70 -5.16 1.28 -5.44
N ILE A 71 -4.63 0.92 -4.27
CA ILE A 71 -4.74 1.73 -3.05
C ILE A 71 -4.18 3.13 -3.32
N GLY A 72 -2.95 3.25 -3.83
CA GLY A 72 -2.32 4.55 -4.11
C GLY A 72 -3.10 5.43 -5.09
N ILE A 73 -3.60 4.85 -6.19
CA ILE A 73 -4.47 5.54 -7.16
C ILE A 73 -5.74 6.05 -6.47
N ASN A 74 -6.37 5.19 -5.67
CA ASN A 74 -7.61 5.57 -4.99
C ASN A 74 -7.33 6.62 -3.89
N VAL A 75 -6.16 6.64 -3.23
CA VAL A 75 -5.83 7.67 -2.22
C VAL A 75 -5.95 9.05 -2.85
N LEU A 76 -5.41 9.22 -4.07
CA LEU A 76 -5.53 10.46 -4.83
C LEU A 76 -6.97 10.77 -5.25
N ARG A 77 -7.83 9.75 -5.37
CA ARG A 77 -9.27 9.85 -5.62
C ARG A 77 -10.12 10.04 -4.35
N ARG A 78 -9.51 10.12 -3.16
CA ARG A 78 -10.21 10.39 -1.88
C ARG A 78 -11.31 9.38 -1.54
N GLN A 79 -11.20 8.13 -1.98
CA GLN A 79 -12.24 7.12 -1.74
C GLN A 79 -12.25 6.65 -0.27
N PRO A 80 -13.41 6.52 0.40
CA PRO A 80 -13.45 6.21 1.83
C PRO A 80 -13.04 4.76 2.17
N TRP A 81 -13.19 3.82 1.25
CA TRP A 81 -12.86 2.41 1.47
C TRP A 81 -11.35 2.13 1.57
N ILE A 82 -10.51 3.05 1.10
CA ILE A 82 -9.05 2.86 1.02
C ILE A 82 -8.43 2.78 2.40
N ARG A 83 -9.04 3.42 3.40
CA ARG A 83 -8.53 3.41 4.78
C ARG A 83 -8.41 1.99 5.30
N GLY A 84 -9.46 1.19 5.13
CA GLY A 84 -9.45 -0.21 5.51
C GLY A 84 -8.40 -1.00 4.73
N ALA A 85 -8.36 -0.82 3.41
CA ALA A 85 -7.41 -1.51 2.54
C ALA A 85 -5.94 -1.20 2.90
N ALA A 86 -5.60 0.08 3.10
CA ALA A 86 -4.27 0.51 3.49
C ALA A 86 -3.89 -0.01 4.87
N VAL A 87 -4.79 0.01 5.87
CA VAL A 87 -4.51 -0.58 7.19
C VAL A 87 -4.22 -2.07 7.08
N VAL A 88 -5.02 -2.83 6.32
CA VAL A 88 -4.78 -4.27 6.12
C VAL A 88 -3.41 -4.48 5.46
N TRP A 89 -3.08 -3.71 4.42
CA TRP A 89 -1.76 -3.78 3.79
C TRP A 89 -0.63 -3.52 4.79
N GLN A 90 -0.74 -2.49 5.63
CA GLN A 90 0.31 -2.20 6.60
C GLN A 90 0.46 -3.27 7.68
N VAL A 91 -0.62 -3.90 8.12
CA VAL A 91 -0.55 -5.04 9.05
C VAL A 91 0.15 -6.24 8.40
N LEU A 92 -0.13 -6.52 7.13
CA LEU A 92 0.57 -7.56 6.37
C LEU A 92 2.06 -7.23 6.22
N GLN A 93 2.40 -5.99 5.86
CA GLN A 93 3.78 -5.54 5.72
C GLN A 93 4.56 -5.63 7.05
N ILE A 94 3.96 -5.25 8.17
CA ILE A 94 4.55 -5.40 9.51
C ILE A 94 4.77 -6.88 9.83
N SER A 95 3.83 -7.75 9.47
CA SER A 95 3.97 -9.19 9.69
C SER A 95 5.17 -9.76 8.90
N VAL A 96 5.37 -9.33 7.65
CA VAL A 96 6.55 -9.68 6.84
C VAL A 96 7.84 -9.09 7.44
N ALA A 97 7.79 -7.85 7.95
CA ALA A 97 8.93 -7.21 8.61
C ALA A 97 9.36 -8.00 9.87
N ILE A 98 8.40 -8.40 10.71
CA ILE A 98 8.64 -9.21 11.91
C ILE A 98 9.25 -10.56 11.52
N GLY A 99 8.72 -11.22 10.48
CA GLY A 99 9.29 -12.45 9.95
C GLY A 99 10.74 -12.28 9.48
N SER A 100 11.09 -11.10 8.93
CA SER A 100 12.45 -10.80 8.47
C SER A 100 13.46 -10.62 9.59
N PHE A 101 13.02 -10.33 10.83
CA PHE A 101 13.90 -10.30 12.00
C PHE A 101 14.17 -11.68 12.60
N GLN A 102 13.39 -12.69 12.21
CA GLN A 102 13.36 -14.01 12.85
C GLN A 102 13.81 -15.10 11.86
N GLY A 103 14.23 -16.25 12.39
CA GLY A 103 14.60 -17.43 11.60
C GLY A 103 16.08 -17.50 11.15
N VAL A 104 16.42 -18.60 10.48
CA VAL A 104 17.80 -18.95 10.09
C VAL A 104 18.38 -17.97 9.05
N PHE A 105 17.51 -17.37 8.23
CA PHE A 105 17.87 -16.38 7.22
C PHE A 105 17.44 -14.96 7.64
N SER A 106 17.47 -14.65 8.94
CA SER A 106 17.13 -13.33 9.45
C SER A 106 17.92 -12.24 8.74
N ARG A 107 17.21 -11.24 8.22
CA ARG A 107 17.77 -10.05 7.55
C ARG A 107 17.17 -8.80 8.19
N PRO A 108 17.73 -8.34 9.31
CA PRO A 108 17.24 -7.16 10.02
C PRO A 108 17.16 -5.92 9.14
N ASP A 109 18.06 -5.79 8.17
CA ASP A 109 18.07 -4.68 7.20
C ASP A 109 16.74 -4.61 6.42
N ILE A 110 16.21 -5.76 5.97
CA ILE A 110 14.93 -5.85 5.26
C ILE A 110 13.78 -5.60 6.24
N GLY A 111 13.87 -6.13 7.46
CA GLY A 111 12.88 -5.89 8.51
C GLY A 111 12.67 -4.40 8.78
N TRP A 112 13.75 -3.64 8.96
CA TRP A 112 13.67 -2.18 9.15
C TRP A 112 13.18 -1.44 7.91
N LEU A 113 13.63 -1.85 6.72
CA LEU A 113 13.20 -1.28 5.45
C LEU A 113 11.68 -1.41 5.24
N LEU A 114 11.06 -2.49 5.71
CA LEU A 114 9.62 -2.72 5.64
C LEU A 114 8.84 -2.06 6.79
N LEU A 115 9.41 -2.08 8.00
CA LEU A 115 8.73 -1.60 9.21
C LEU A 115 8.58 -0.08 9.25
N ILE A 116 9.63 0.66 8.90
CA ILE A 116 9.63 2.13 8.92
C ILE A 116 8.52 2.74 8.04
N PRO A 117 8.40 2.40 6.74
CA PRO A 117 7.35 2.95 5.90
C PRO A 117 5.96 2.52 6.40
N ALA A 118 5.81 1.30 6.93
CA ALA A 118 4.53 0.85 7.43
C ALA A 118 4.00 1.68 8.60
N ILE A 119 4.88 1.97 9.56
CA ILE A 119 4.56 2.85 10.69
C ILE A 119 4.27 4.27 10.19
N ALA A 120 5.04 4.78 9.23
CA ALA A 120 4.83 6.11 8.67
C ALA A 120 3.47 6.24 7.96
N VAL A 121 3.08 5.23 7.16
CA VAL A 121 1.77 5.20 6.49
C VAL A 121 0.64 5.12 7.51
N LEU A 122 0.73 4.24 8.51
CA LEU A 122 -0.26 4.16 9.58
C LEU A 122 -0.42 5.50 10.30
N ALA A 123 0.68 6.12 10.71
CA ALA A 123 0.65 7.42 11.37
C ALA A 123 -0.03 8.49 10.50
N LEU A 124 0.33 8.59 9.21
CA LEU A 124 -0.28 9.52 8.27
C LEU A 124 -1.77 9.26 8.07
N LEU A 125 -2.18 8.00 7.98
CA LEU A 125 -3.57 7.59 7.72
C LEU A 125 -4.54 8.03 8.84
N PHE A 126 -4.04 8.15 10.07
CA PHE A 126 -4.79 8.64 11.23
C PHE A 126 -4.63 10.14 11.49
N THR A 127 -3.91 10.89 10.65
CA THR A 127 -3.86 12.35 10.77
C THR A 127 -5.19 13.01 10.36
N LYS A 128 -5.61 14.05 11.08
CA LYS A 128 -6.85 14.80 10.82
C LYS A 128 -7.05 15.19 9.34
N PRO A 129 -6.05 15.71 8.61
CA PRO A 129 -6.24 16.11 7.22
C PRO A 129 -6.56 14.95 6.28
N VAL A 130 -5.95 13.79 6.50
CA VAL A 130 -6.22 12.58 5.71
C VAL A 130 -7.60 12.02 6.05
N LEU A 131 -7.95 12.01 7.35
CA LEU A 131 -9.26 11.56 7.82
C LEU A 131 -10.39 12.38 7.20
N LEU A 132 -10.30 13.71 7.21
CA LEU A 132 -11.33 14.58 6.65
C LEU A 132 -11.46 14.42 5.12
N GLN A 133 -10.35 14.18 4.42
CA GLN A 133 -10.37 14.03 2.96
C GLN A 133 -10.73 12.62 2.49
N THR A 134 -10.81 11.63 3.37
CA THR A 134 -11.19 10.24 3.04
C THR A 134 -12.37 9.75 3.88
N ALA A 135 -13.03 10.64 4.64
CA ALA A 135 -14.27 10.32 5.32
C ALA A 135 -15.39 10.15 4.29
N ARG A 136 -16.33 9.24 4.56
CA ARG A 136 -17.57 9.17 3.80
C ARG A 136 -18.32 10.48 4.08
N SER A 137 -18.64 11.23 3.03
CA SER A 137 -19.55 12.36 3.13
C SER A 137 -20.92 11.80 3.52
N GLU A 138 -21.21 11.78 4.81
CA GLU A 138 -22.57 11.56 5.27
C GLU A 138 -23.30 12.87 5.03
N GLY A 139 -24.02 12.93 3.92
CA GLY A 139 -24.89 14.04 3.60
C GLY A 139 -25.87 14.26 4.76
N MET A 140 -25.80 15.45 5.36
CA MET A 140 -26.80 15.98 6.27
C MET A 140 -27.65 16.97 5.49
#